data_AF-A0A1D2M809-F1
#
_entry.id   AF-A0A1D2M809-F1
#
_cell.length_a   1.000
_cell.length_b   1.000
_cell.length_c   1.000
_cell.angle_alpha   90.00
_cell.angle_beta   90.00
_cell.angle_gamma   90.00
#
_symmetry.space_group_name_H-M   'P 1'
#
loop_
_entity.id
_entity.type
_entity.pdbx_description
1 polymer ?
#
loop_
_entity_poly.entity_id
_entity_poly.type
_entity_poly.pdbx_seq_one_letter_code
_entity_poly.pdbx_strand_id
1 'polypeptide(L)'
;MEAANHVPEQPLQLKRKHTGALIIKLLINCRNKAMMHTLLWCLRRLPYAPNPLIHARHKYDLSHPSVQKYLTSRTHDNEVSQLVRSIIAKQTEIKELEILAKDNPELRDVADSDVKTILEVVAQLEHEPERLDACEDVILEVSAGVGGQEAMLFTSELFRMYENYAHYKGWEMDTTNVDTTELGGVRKASMNITGPQAYRMLKFEGGVHRVQRVPKTEKSGRIHTSTSTVAVLPSPSNIDVEIQDKDLKIETKRASGAGGQHVNKTESAIRITHLPTNTVVECQIDRSQIKNRSIAMKTLRARLFERETSAQNASIRSNRKLQVGSAGRSEKIRTYNYPQDRVTDHRISFSVNLHSILNGAEGLDDVVNKLLQFSMEEALQEIFQ
;
A
#
# COMPACT_ATOMS: atom_id res chain seq x y z
N MET A 1 68.31 -24.45 -2.50
CA MET A 1 67.28 -25.31 -1.90
C MET A 1 66.79 -24.62 -0.65
N GLU A 2 65.47 -24.60 -0.51
CA GLU A 2 64.68 -23.66 0.26
C GLU A 2 65.05 -23.56 1.74
N ALA A 3 65.07 -22.33 2.23
CA ALA A 3 65.10 -22.02 3.65
C ALA A 3 63.79 -21.31 4.01
N ALA A 4 63.07 -21.89 4.98
CA ALA A 4 62.43 -21.23 6.13
C ALA A 4 61.20 -22.02 6.57
N ASN A 5 61.11 -22.37 7.86
CA ASN A 5 60.13 -21.74 8.75
C ASN A 5 60.15 -22.39 10.14
N HIS A 6 60.57 -21.58 11.11
CA HIS A 6 60.38 -21.76 12.54
C HIS A 6 59.20 -20.85 12.94
N VAL A 7 58.25 -21.37 13.70
CA VAL A 7 57.13 -20.62 14.31
C VAL A 7 57.61 -20.13 15.69
N PRO A 8 57.34 -18.86 16.09
CA PRO A 8 56.31 -18.63 17.11
C PRO A 8 55.52 -17.29 17.03
N GLU A 9 54.29 -17.40 17.53
CA GLU A 9 53.35 -16.47 18.20
C GLU A 9 53.18 -14.96 17.86
N GLN A 10 51.90 -14.54 18.02
CA GLN A 10 51.16 -13.29 17.80
C GLN A 10 51.79 -11.99 18.37
N PRO A 11 51.31 -10.74 18.09
CA PRO A 11 49.96 -10.32 17.64
C PRO A 11 49.91 -9.16 16.60
N LEU A 12 48.78 -8.99 15.91
CA LEU A 12 48.52 -7.78 15.12
C LEU A 12 47.07 -7.30 15.29
N GLN A 13 46.93 -6.22 16.06
CA GLN A 13 45.87 -5.24 15.83
C GLN A 13 45.89 -4.83 14.36
N LEU A 14 44.74 -4.79 13.67
CA LEU A 14 44.59 -3.90 12.51
C LEU A 14 43.11 -3.59 12.17
N LYS A 15 42.75 -2.32 12.38
CA LYS A 15 42.05 -1.41 11.47
C LYS A 15 40.64 -1.79 10.96
N ARG A 16 39.67 -1.01 11.46
CA ARG A 16 38.49 -0.56 10.70
C ARG A 16 38.89 -0.07 9.30
N LYS A 17 38.41 -0.72 8.24
CA LYS A 17 38.22 -0.13 6.89
C LYS A 17 37.03 -0.77 6.16
N HIS A 18 36.04 0.07 5.90
CA HIS A 18 35.07 0.06 4.78
C HIS A 18 34.64 -1.27 4.14
N THR A 19 33.51 -1.80 4.60
CA THR A 19 32.68 -2.80 3.91
C THR A 19 31.41 -2.22 3.27
N GLY A 20 31.26 -0.89 3.21
CA GLY A 20 30.09 -0.23 2.60
C GLY A 20 30.17 -0.02 1.08
N ALA A 21 31.34 -0.15 0.45
CA ALA A 21 31.53 0.24 -0.96
C ALA A 21 31.50 -0.93 -1.96
N LEU A 22 31.41 -2.17 -1.50
CA LEU A 22 31.43 -3.35 -2.38
C LEU A 22 30.01 -3.76 -2.85
N ILE A 23 28.98 -3.48 -2.05
CA ILE A 23 27.60 -3.87 -2.33
C ILE A 23 26.98 -3.01 -3.45
N ILE A 24 27.35 -1.72 -3.52
CA ILE A 24 26.87 -0.80 -4.56
C ILE A 24 27.42 -1.15 -5.96
N LYS A 25 28.59 -1.81 -6.05
CA LYS A 25 29.17 -2.23 -7.34
C LYS A 25 28.50 -3.49 -7.93
N LEU A 26 27.90 -4.34 -7.10
CA LEU A 26 27.21 -5.55 -7.54
C LEU A 26 25.82 -5.26 -8.14
N LEU A 27 25.16 -4.18 -7.71
CA LEU A 27 23.84 -3.76 -8.21
C LEU A 27 23.86 -3.15 -9.63
N ILE A 28 25.03 -2.73 -10.15
CA ILE A 28 25.12 -2.04 -11.45
C ILE A 28 25.18 -3.04 -12.65
N ASN A 29 25.38 -4.34 -12.42
CA ASN A 29 25.67 -5.30 -13.50
C ASN A 29 24.61 -6.38 -13.78
N CYS A 30 23.41 -6.30 -13.21
CA CYS A 30 22.34 -7.25 -13.53
C CYS A 30 21.74 -7.00 -14.93
N ARG A 31 22.07 -7.90 -15.86
CA ARG A 31 21.83 -7.78 -17.31
C ARG A 31 20.40 -8.07 -17.77
N ASN A 32 19.43 -8.29 -16.88
CA ASN A 32 18.06 -8.58 -17.28
C ASN A 32 17.03 -7.76 -16.49
N LYS A 33 16.84 -6.51 -16.93
CA LYS A 33 15.93 -5.53 -16.31
C LYS A 33 14.48 -6.00 -16.20
N ALA A 34 14.03 -6.88 -17.10
CA ALA A 34 12.66 -7.40 -17.09
C ALA A 34 12.41 -8.36 -15.91
N MET A 35 13.35 -9.28 -15.64
CA MET A 35 13.23 -10.25 -14.55
C MET A 35 13.36 -9.58 -13.19
N MET A 36 14.21 -8.55 -13.08
CA MET A 36 14.36 -7.74 -11.86
C MET A 36 13.10 -6.92 -11.56
N HIS A 37 12.42 -6.39 -12.59
CA HIS A 37 11.16 -5.68 -12.42
C HIS A 37 10.02 -6.60 -11.94
N THR A 38 9.96 -7.84 -12.45
CA THR A 38 8.98 -8.84 -12.02
C THR A 38 9.28 -9.39 -10.62
N LEU A 39 10.56 -9.57 -10.26
CA LEU A 39 10.96 -9.99 -8.92
C LEU A 39 10.72 -8.89 -7.86
N LEU A 40 11.04 -7.62 -8.19
CA LEU A 40 10.67 -6.50 -7.33
C LEU A 40 9.15 -6.37 -7.22
N TRP A 41 8.39 -6.64 -8.29
CA TRP A 41 6.92 -6.65 -8.26
C TRP A 41 6.36 -7.74 -7.33
N CYS A 42 6.98 -8.92 -7.25
CA CYS A 42 6.57 -9.99 -6.33
C CYS A 42 7.02 -9.74 -4.87
N LEU A 43 8.24 -9.23 -4.65
CA LEU A 43 8.75 -8.89 -3.32
C LEU A 43 7.98 -7.76 -2.62
N ARG A 44 7.38 -6.87 -3.41
CA ARG A 44 6.56 -5.74 -2.97
C ARG A 44 5.20 -6.13 -2.34
N ARG A 45 4.82 -7.41 -2.34
CA ARG A 45 3.58 -7.91 -1.70
C ARG A 45 3.73 -8.32 -0.23
N LEU A 46 4.94 -8.31 0.35
CA LEU A 46 5.16 -8.69 1.74
C LEU A 46 4.93 -7.48 2.68
N PRO A 47 3.94 -7.52 3.59
CA PRO A 47 3.64 -6.39 4.45
C PRO A 47 4.58 -6.33 5.69
N TYR A 48 5.16 -5.14 5.95
CA TYR A 48 6.06 -4.74 7.07
C TYR A 48 5.39 -4.84 8.47
N ALA A 49 5.88 -4.28 9.58
CA ALA A 49 5.08 -4.01 10.79
C ALA A 49 5.74 -2.86 11.56
N PRO A 50 5.03 -1.82 12.07
CA PRO A 50 5.68 -0.80 12.86
C PRO A 50 5.76 -1.23 14.34
N ASN A 51 6.99 -1.22 14.82
CA ASN A 51 7.52 -0.99 16.17
C ASN A 51 6.83 -1.64 17.40
N PRO A 52 7.52 -2.52 18.15
CA PRO A 52 6.97 -3.26 19.28
C PRO A 52 7.45 -2.67 20.62
N LEU A 53 6.57 -2.04 21.39
CA LEU A 53 6.82 -1.94 22.84
C LEU A 53 5.69 -2.46 23.71
N ILE A 54 4.58 -2.94 23.16
CA ILE A 54 3.46 -3.41 24.01
C ILE A 54 2.90 -4.79 23.62
N HIS A 55 3.08 -5.30 22.39
CA HIS A 55 2.35 -6.52 21.95
C HIS A 55 3.19 -7.57 21.19
N ALA A 56 4.45 -7.79 21.56
CA ALA A 56 5.36 -8.71 20.87
C ALA A 56 5.16 -10.21 21.17
N ARG A 57 4.07 -10.63 21.83
CA ARG A 57 4.00 -11.97 22.45
C ARG A 57 3.45 -13.11 21.58
N HIS A 58 2.77 -12.82 20.47
CA HIS A 58 2.24 -13.86 19.57
C HIS A 58 2.20 -13.38 18.12
N LYS A 59 3.36 -13.06 17.54
CA LYS A 59 3.47 -12.74 16.12
C LYS A 59 4.28 -13.83 15.42
N TYR A 60 3.67 -14.42 14.38
CA TYR A 60 4.21 -15.42 13.45
C TYR A 60 4.24 -16.89 13.94
N ASP A 61 3.29 -17.72 13.46
CA ASP A 61 3.42 -19.18 13.50
C ASP A 61 4.04 -19.70 12.21
N LEU A 62 5.35 -19.52 12.08
CA LEU A 62 6.14 -19.98 10.92
C LEU A 62 6.52 -21.47 11.01
N SER A 63 5.93 -22.22 11.96
CA SER A 63 5.99 -23.69 11.98
C SER A 63 5.11 -24.33 10.90
N HIS A 64 4.36 -23.50 10.15
CA HIS A 64 3.44 -23.95 9.13
C HIS A 64 4.14 -24.84 8.07
N PRO A 65 3.59 -26.02 7.74
CA PRO A 65 4.21 -26.98 6.82
C PRO A 65 4.59 -26.40 5.45
N SER A 66 3.85 -25.40 4.96
CA SER A 66 4.12 -24.72 3.69
C SER A 66 5.42 -23.93 3.69
N VAL A 67 5.76 -23.28 4.82
CA VAL A 67 6.99 -22.49 4.99
C VAL A 67 8.20 -23.42 5.09
N GLN A 68 8.05 -24.53 5.81
CA GLN A 68 9.09 -25.55 5.90
C GLN A 68 9.39 -26.20 4.54
N LYS A 69 8.36 -26.48 3.74
CA LYS A 69 8.50 -27.10 2.42
C LYS A 69 9.31 -26.25 1.43
N TYR A 70 9.22 -24.91 1.54
CA TYR A 70 10.03 -24.00 0.73
C TYR A 70 11.52 -24.03 1.11
N LEU A 71 11.82 -24.04 2.41
CA LEU A 71 13.19 -24.11 2.91
C LEU A 71 13.93 -25.38 2.46
N THR A 72 13.20 -26.49 2.33
CA THR A 72 13.73 -27.77 1.82
C THR A 72 13.90 -27.79 0.29
N SER A 73 13.20 -26.92 -0.45
CA SER A 73 13.31 -26.83 -1.90
C SER A 73 14.60 -26.09 -2.28
N ARG A 74 15.61 -26.86 -2.70
CA ARG A 74 17.00 -26.41 -2.95
C ARG A 74 17.22 -25.53 -4.19
N THR A 75 16.18 -24.98 -4.81
CA THR A 75 16.29 -24.57 -6.23
C THR A 75 16.33 -23.08 -6.52
N HIS A 76 16.16 -22.18 -5.55
CA HIS A 76 16.29 -20.74 -5.81
C HIS A 76 17.10 -20.04 -4.70
N ASP A 77 18.43 -19.97 -4.89
CA ASP A 77 19.29 -19.01 -4.19
C ASP A 77 19.02 -17.60 -4.75
N ASN A 78 17.83 -17.07 -4.47
CA ASN A 78 17.53 -15.66 -4.63
C ASN A 78 17.84 -14.93 -3.32
N GLU A 79 18.18 -13.65 -3.40
CA GLU A 79 18.42 -12.75 -2.25
C GLU A 79 17.26 -12.81 -1.23
N VAL A 80 16.04 -13.05 -1.71
CA VAL A 80 14.82 -13.28 -0.93
C VAL A 80 14.89 -14.52 -0.05
N SER A 81 15.34 -15.65 -0.59
CA SER A 81 15.45 -16.91 0.14
C SER A 81 16.47 -16.79 1.27
N GLN A 82 17.54 -16.02 1.04
CA GLN A 82 18.56 -15.73 2.04
C GLN A 82 18.01 -14.79 3.13
N LEU A 83 17.24 -13.77 2.75
CA LEU A 83 16.58 -12.86 3.68
C LEU A 83 15.57 -13.60 4.57
N VAL A 84 14.69 -14.41 3.98
CA VAL A 84 13.71 -15.22 4.72
C VAL A 84 14.40 -16.21 5.66
N ARG A 85 15.46 -16.90 5.22
CA ARG A 85 16.27 -17.77 6.10
C ARG A 85 16.90 -17.00 7.26
N SER A 86 17.40 -15.79 7.01
CA SER A 86 18.00 -14.95 8.05
C SER A 86 16.98 -14.51 9.11
N ILE A 87 15.76 -14.16 8.68
CA ILE A 87 14.66 -13.80 9.59
C ILE A 87 14.23 -15.00 10.43
N ILE A 88 14.09 -16.19 9.84
CA ILE A 88 13.71 -17.42 10.56
C ILE A 88 14.78 -17.82 11.58
N ALA A 89 16.06 -17.73 11.20
CA ALA A 89 17.17 -18.00 12.12
C ALA A 89 17.12 -17.05 13.33
N LYS A 90 16.90 -15.75 13.07
CA LYS A 90 16.79 -14.72 14.11
C LYS A 90 15.56 -14.92 15.02
N GLN A 91 14.43 -15.38 14.50
CA GLN A 91 13.26 -15.70 15.31
C GLN A 91 13.42 -16.98 16.13
N THR A 92 14.17 -17.95 15.62
CA THR A 92 14.51 -19.17 16.37
C THR A 92 15.44 -18.81 17.54
N GLU A 93 16.42 -17.95 17.29
CA GLU A 93 17.31 -17.38 18.30
C GLU A 93 16.52 -16.65 19.41
N ILE A 94 15.48 -15.87 19.06
CA ILE A 94 14.58 -15.25 20.07
C ILE A 94 13.89 -16.32 20.93
N LYS A 95 13.31 -17.36 20.32
CA LYS A 95 12.61 -18.42 21.07
C LYS A 95 13.55 -19.19 22.00
N GLU A 96 14.77 -19.47 21.54
CA GLU A 96 15.81 -20.13 22.34
C GLU A 96 16.24 -19.25 23.52
N LEU A 97 16.46 -17.95 23.30
CA LEU A 97 16.76 -16.97 24.34
C LEU A 97 15.62 -16.85 25.37
N GLU A 98 14.36 -16.90 24.92
CA GLU A 98 13.19 -16.89 25.81
C GLU A 98 13.08 -18.15 26.69
N ILE A 99 13.40 -19.32 26.13
CA ILE A 99 13.45 -20.57 26.91
C ILE A 99 14.59 -20.49 27.92
N LEU A 100 15.77 -20.03 27.49
CA LEU A 100 16.94 -19.88 28.35
C LEU A 100 16.70 -18.89 29.50
N ALA A 101 15.99 -17.79 29.23
CA ALA A 101 15.63 -16.77 30.22
C ALA A 101 14.56 -17.25 31.23
N LYS A 102 13.70 -18.20 30.84
CA LYS A 102 12.78 -18.87 31.78
C LYS A 102 13.52 -19.81 32.72
N ASP A 103 14.54 -20.50 32.23
CA ASP A 103 15.31 -21.47 33.00
C ASP A 103 16.38 -20.80 33.90
N ASN A 104 16.86 -19.59 33.55
CA ASN A 104 17.89 -18.87 34.29
C ASN A 104 17.52 -17.38 34.53
N PRO A 105 16.97 -17.03 35.70
CA PRO A 105 16.52 -15.68 36.02
C PRO A 105 17.61 -14.59 35.98
N GLU A 106 18.88 -14.96 36.20
CA GLU A 106 20.03 -14.04 36.19
C GLU A 106 20.44 -13.59 34.76
N LEU A 107 20.04 -14.35 33.73
CA LEU A 107 20.34 -14.05 32.32
C LEU A 107 19.24 -13.26 31.61
N ARG A 108 18.15 -12.96 32.32
CA ARG A 108 16.95 -12.36 31.74
C ARG A 108 17.19 -10.98 31.14
N ASP A 109 17.96 -10.13 31.83
CA ASP A 109 18.24 -8.76 31.37
C ASP A 109 19.12 -8.75 30.09
N VAL A 110 20.01 -9.74 29.95
CA VAL A 110 20.86 -9.91 28.76
C VAL A 110 20.04 -10.46 27.60
N ALA A 111 19.21 -11.47 27.85
CA ALA A 111 18.29 -12.04 26.87
C ALA A 111 17.30 -10.98 26.35
N ASP A 112 16.74 -10.14 27.23
CA ASP A 112 15.81 -9.07 26.83
C ASP A 112 16.51 -8.00 25.95
N SER A 113 17.78 -7.69 26.23
CA SER A 113 18.60 -6.79 25.41
C SER A 113 18.93 -7.39 24.03
N ASP A 114 19.27 -8.67 23.99
CA ASP A 114 19.59 -9.38 22.74
C ASP A 114 18.35 -9.57 21.87
N VAL A 115 17.21 -9.94 22.48
CA VAL A 115 15.91 -10.00 21.80
C VAL A 115 15.55 -8.64 21.20
N LYS A 116 15.74 -7.55 21.95
CA LYS A 116 15.50 -6.20 21.43
C LYS A 116 16.38 -5.89 20.21
N THR A 117 17.67 -6.21 20.27
CA THR A 117 18.61 -5.99 19.17
C THR A 117 18.25 -6.84 17.94
N ILE A 118 17.85 -8.08 18.15
CA ILE A 118 17.41 -8.98 17.07
C ILE A 118 16.12 -8.44 16.43
N LEU A 119 15.16 -7.96 17.23
CA LEU A 119 13.94 -7.34 16.72
C LEU A 119 14.22 -6.08 15.90
N GLU A 120 15.20 -5.27 16.27
CA GLU A 120 15.64 -4.11 15.49
C GLU A 120 16.25 -4.52 14.14
N VAL A 121 17.05 -5.59 14.11
CA VAL A 121 17.63 -6.13 12.87
C VAL A 121 16.56 -6.73 11.97
N VAL A 122 15.61 -7.49 12.52
CA VAL A 122 14.47 -8.02 11.76
C VAL A 122 13.65 -6.87 11.18
N ALA A 123 13.38 -5.83 11.97
CA ALA A 123 12.66 -4.65 11.53
C ALA A 123 13.41 -3.84 10.45
N GLN A 124 14.73 -3.93 10.36
CA GLN A 124 15.53 -3.33 9.27
C GLN A 124 15.50 -4.18 8.01
N LEU A 125 15.59 -5.51 8.15
CA LEU A 125 15.55 -6.46 7.04
C LEU A 125 14.17 -6.53 6.37
N GLU A 126 13.11 -6.23 7.11
CA GLU A 126 11.75 -6.09 6.59
C GLU A 126 11.50 -4.75 5.86
N HIS A 127 12.44 -3.80 5.89
CA HIS A 127 12.18 -2.39 5.55
C HIS A 127 12.46 -2.02 4.08
N GLU A 128 11.58 -2.43 3.17
CA GLU A 128 11.23 -1.60 1.98
C GLU A 128 9.71 -1.72 1.71
N PRO A 129 8.87 -0.86 2.33
CA PRO A 129 7.43 -0.90 2.09
C PRO A 129 7.10 -0.54 0.63
N GLU A 130 6.09 -1.19 0.06
CA GLU A 130 5.52 -0.78 -1.23
C GLU A 130 5.09 0.70 -1.15
N ARG A 131 5.33 1.48 -2.21
CA ARG A 131 5.01 2.92 -2.24
C ARG A 131 3.56 3.23 -1.87
N LEU A 132 2.63 2.30 -2.11
CA LEU A 132 1.22 2.43 -1.77
C LEU A 132 0.92 2.05 -0.31
N ASP A 133 1.60 1.04 0.24
CA ASP A 133 1.46 0.65 1.66
C ASP A 133 2.10 1.67 2.62
N ALA A 134 3.04 2.47 2.11
CA ALA A 134 3.59 3.64 2.80
C ALA A 134 2.64 4.86 2.75
N CYS A 135 1.49 4.77 2.09
CA CYS A 135 0.55 5.87 2.03
C CYS A 135 -0.14 6.07 3.40
N GLU A 136 0.15 7.21 4.01
CA GLU A 136 -0.43 7.62 5.29
C GLU A 136 -1.81 8.24 5.12
N ASP A 137 -2.10 8.78 3.93
CA ASP A 137 -3.35 9.46 3.60
C ASP A 137 -4.28 8.53 2.83
N VAL A 138 -5.49 8.33 3.36
CA VAL A 138 -6.48 7.40 2.83
C VAL A 138 -7.82 8.09 2.70
N ILE A 139 -8.49 7.83 1.60
CA ILE A 139 -9.89 8.17 1.40
C ILE A 139 -10.71 6.90 1.61
N LEU A 140 -11.53 6.88 2.64
CA LEU A 140 -12.49 5.81 2.92
C LEU A 140 -13.89 6.28 2.52
N GLU A 141 -14.48 5.61 1.53
CA GLU A 141 -15.84 5.86 1.06
C GLU A 141 -16.75 4.68 1.45
N VAL A 142 -17.87 4.96 2.11
CA VAL A 142 -18.92 3.96 2.41
C VAL A 142 -20.18 4.30 1.63
N SER A 143 -20.82 3.33 0.99
CA SER A 143 -22.05 3.53 0.22
C SER A 143 -23.09 2.44 0.49
N ALA A 144 -24.36 2.81 0.48
CA ALA A 144 -25.47 1.87 0.62
C ALA A 144 -25.62 1.00 -0.64
N GLY A 145 -25.75 -0.30 -0.45
CA GLY A 145 -26.01 -1.28 -1.50
C GLY A 145 -27.47 -1.71 -1.56
N VAL A 146 -27.68 -3.02 -1.68
CA VAL A 146 -29.01 -3.63 -1.77
C VAL A 146 -29.65 -3.64 -0.38
N GLY A 147 -30.89 -3.16 -0.26
CA GLY A 147 -31.62 -3.15 1.02
C GLY A 147 -32.33 -1.84 1.36
N GLY A 148 -32.24 -0.83 0.49
CA GLY A 148 -32.99 0.42 0.64
C GLY A 148 -32.60 1.16 1.92
N GLN A 149 -33.61 1.57 2.70
CA GLN A 149 -33.40 2.31 3.96
C GLN A 149 -32.56 1.52 4.97
N GLU A 150 -32.72 0.20 5.04
CA GLU A 150 -31.92 -0.63 5.96
C GLU A 150 -30.44 -0.64 5.58
N ALA A 151 -30.14 -0.69 4.28
CA ALA A 151 -28.76 -0.57 3.80
C ALA A 151 -28.16 0.79 4.17
N MET A 152 -28.95 1.86 4.16
CA MET A 152 -28.48 3.19 4.56
C MET A 152 -28.21 3.28 6.06
N LEU A 153 -29.05 2.67 6.90
CA LEU A 153 -28.80 2.57 8.34
C LEU A 153 -27.52 1.77 8.64
N PHE A 154 -27.34 0.64 7.98
CA PHE A 154 -26.12 -0.16 8.12
C PHE A 154 -24.87 0.58 7.61
N THR A 155 -24.99 1.35 6.53
CA THR A 155 -23.91 2.21 6.02
C THR A 155 -23.49 3.25 7.05
N SER A 156 -24.44 3.85 7.77
CA SER A 156 -24.16 4.78 8.86
C SER A 156 -23.42 4.10 10.02
N GLU A 157 -23.82 2.88 10.38
CA GLU A 157 -23.14 2.10 11.43
C GLU A 157 -21.70 1.75 11.04
N LEU A 158 -21.46 1.33 9.79
CA LEU A 158 -20.11 1.08 9.29
C LEU A 158 -19.26 2.34 9.26
N PHE A 159 -19.83 3.47 8.83
CA PHE A 159 -19.12 4.75 8.82
C PHE A 159 -18.66 5.11 10.24
N ARG A 160 -19.55 5.03 11.23
CA ARG A 160 -19.22 5.29 12.65
C ARG A 160 -18.20 4.29 13.21
N MET A 161 -18.27 3.02 12.80
CA MET A 161 -17.28 2.02 13.19
C MET A 161 -15.87 2.42 12.72
N TYR A 162 -15.73 2.94 11.49
CA TYR A 162 -14.43 3.40 11.00
C TYR A 162 -13.97 4.72 11.62
N GLU A 163 -14.89 5.64 11.93
CA GLU A 163 -14.58 6.85 12.71
C GLU A 163 -13.96 6.46 14.07
N ASN A 164 -14.61 5.55 14.79
CA ASN A 164 -14.10 5.05 16.06
C ASN A 164 -12.74 4.35 15.90
N TYR A 165 -12.55 3.61 14.80
CA TYR A 165 -11.30 2.92 14.54
C TYR A 165 -10.14 3.86 14.25
N ALA A 166 -10.39 4.93 13.50
CA ALA A 166 -9.40 6.00 13.31
C ALA A 166 -9.02 6.64 14.65
N HIS A 167 -9.99 6.95 15.51
CA HIS A 167 -9.73 7.45 16.86
C HIS A 167 -8.95 6.46 17.74
N TYR A 168 -9.30 5.18 17.70
CA TYR A 168 -8.60 4.12 18.44
C TYR A 168 -7.13 4.00 18.02
N LYS A 169 -6.83 4.17 16.73
CA LYS A 169 -5.46 4.17 16.19
C LYS A 169 -4.72 5.48 16.39
N GLY A 170 -5.38 6.53 16.88
CA GLY A 170 -4.81 7.87 17.01
C GLY A 170 -4.54 8.54 15.66
N TRP A 171 -5.31 8.19 14.62
CA TRP A 171 -5.23 8.82 13.30
C TRP A 171 -6.05 10.11 13.26
N GLU A 172 -5.58 11.07 12.48
CA GLU A 172 -6.34 12.27 12.16
C GLU A 172 -7.39 11.91 11.10
N MET A 173 -8.60 12.46 11.24
CA MET A 173 -9.67 12.20 10.28
C MET A 173 -10.46 13.47 9.98
N ASP A 174 -10.78 13.65 8.69
CA ASP A 174 -11.60 14.74 8.19
C ASP A 174 -12.76 14.18 7.39
N THR A 175 -13.99 14.44 7.85
CA THR A 175 -15.20 14.02 7.14
C THR A 175 -15.54 15.01 6.04
N THR A 176 -15.49 14.56 4.79
CA THR A 176 -15.62 15.45 3.62
C THR A 176 -17.05 15.52 3.10
N ASN A 177 -17.76 14.38 3.04
CA ASN A 177 -19.09 14.30 2.41
C ASN A 177 -19.93 13.25 3.13
N VAL A 178 -21.14 13.61 3.54
CA VAL A 178 -22.10 12.69 4.18
C VAL A 178 -23.49 12.99 3.64
N ASP A 179 -24.02 12.07 2.83
CA ASP A 179 -25.39 12.12 2.32
C ASP A 179 -26.31 11.34 3.28
N THR A 180 -26.97 12.08 4.16
CA THR A 180 -27.87 11.55 5.19
C THR A 180 -29.32 11.50 4.73
N THR A 181 -30.08 10.58 5.30
CA THR A 181 -31.53 10.44 5.12
C THR A 181 -32.28 10.84 6.39
N GLU A 182 -33.58 11.14 6.26
CA GLU A 182 -34.45 11.55 7.36
C GLU A 182 -34.50 10.56 8.54
N LEU A 183 -34.28 9.27 8.26
CA LEU A 183 -34.27 8.21 9.27
C LEU A 183 -32.89 8.00 9.93
N GLY A 184 -31.93 8.89 9.67
CA GLY A 184 -30.56 8.80 10.20
C GLY A 184 -29.67 7.77 9.49
N GLY A 185 -30.09 7.24 8.34
CA GLY A 185 -29.24 6.41 7.48
C GLY A 185 -28.37 7.24 6.55
N VAL A 186 -27.27 6.67 6.06
CA VAL A 186 -26.34 7.30 5.11
C VAL A 186 -26.43 6.62 3.76
N ARG A 187 -26.63 7.37 2.67
CA ARG A 187 -26.56 6.83 1.31
C ARG A 187 -25.11 6.68 0.86
N LYS A 188 -24.31 7.72 1.07
CA LYS A 188 -22.88 7.76 0.77
C LYS A 188 -22.18 8.64 1.79
N ALA A 189 -21.05 8.21 2.31
CA ALA A 189 -20.17 9.05 3.11
C ALA A 189 -18.71 8.81 2.73
N SER A 190 -17.88 9.82 2.95
CA SER A 190 -16.44 9.74 2.74
C SER A 190 -15.69 10.50 3.82
N MET A 191 -14.62 9.88 4.33
CA MET A 191 -13.67 10.50 5.25
C MET A 191 -12.25 10.38 4.69
N ASN A 192 -11.45 11.40 4.95
CA ASN A 192 -10.00 11.34 4.79
C ASN A 192 -9.42 10.91 6.14
N ILE A 193 -8.48 9.96 6.12
CA ILE A 193 -7.79 9.44 7.30
C ILE A 193 -6.31 9.62 7.04
N THR A 194 -5.63 10.33 7.94
CA THR A 194 -4.18 10.56 7.89
C THR A 194 -3.55 9.93 9.12
N GLY A 195 -2.64 8.99 8.89
CA GLY A 195 -1.90 8.38 9.98
C GLY A 195 -0.95 7.27 9.55
N PRO A 196 -0.08 6.83 10.46
CA PRO A 196 0.95 5.84 10.14
C PRO A 196 0.32 4.55 9.64
N GLN A 197 0.67 4.17 8.40
CA GLN A 197 0.23 2.94 7.74
C GLN A 197 -1.30 2.79 7.61
N ALA A 198 -2.03 3.91 7.58
CA ALA A 198 -3.49 3.89 7.47
C ALA A 198 -3.97 3.09 6.25
N TYR A 199 -3.36 3.30 5.07
CA TYR A 199 -3.77 2.58 3.86
C TYR A 199 -3.57 1.08 4.01
N ARG A 200 -2.42 0.70 4.53
CA ARG A 200 -2.04 -0.70 4.70
C ARG A 200 -2.98 -1.46 5.62
N MET A 201 -3.43 -0.83 6.70
CA MET A 201 -4.37 -1.42 7.65
C MET A 201 -5.78 -1.50 7.05
N LEU A 202 -6.21 -0.44 6.36
CA LEU A 202 -7.58 -0.34 5.84
C LEU A 202 -7.77 -1.00 4.46
N LYS A 203 -6.72 -1.35 3.71
CA LYS A 203 -6.87 -1.89 2.34
C LYS A 203 -7.74 -3.14 2.25
N PHE A 204 -7.81 -3.92 3.32
CA PHE A 204 -8.66 -5.13 3.39
C PHE A 204 -10.12 -4.82 3.77
N GLU A 205 -10.44 -3.58 4.11
CA GLU A 205 -11.82 -3.15 4.33
C GLU A 205 -12.55 -2.89 3.00
N GLY A 206 -11.84 -2.72 1.89
CA GLY A 206 -12.44 -2.52 0.56
C GLY A 206 -13.24 -3.76 0.11
N GLY A 207 -14.53 -3.59 -0.17
CA GLY A 207 -15.41 -4.67 -0.61
C GLY A 207 -16.87 -4.50 -0.23
N VAL A 208 -17.66 -5.58 -0.41
CA VAL A 208 -19.07 -5.64 -0.03
C VAL A 208 -19.24 -6.20 1.39
N HIS A 209 -19.90 -5.44 2.26
CA HIS A 209 -20.28 -5.80 3.61
C HIS A 209 -21.75 -6.20 3.64
N ARG A 210 -22.07 -7.40 4.13
CA ARG A 210 -23.44 -7.91 4.18
C ARG A 210 -23.97 -7.92 5.61
N VAL A 211 -25.18 -7.41 5.85
CA VAL A 211 -25.85 -7.50 7.15
C VAL A 211 -27.09 -8.38 7.08
N GLN A 212 -27.32 -9.16 8.14
CA GLN A 212 -28.51 -9.98 8.34
C GLN A 212 -29.10 -9.66 9.71
N ARG A 213 -30.23 -8.94 9.71
CA ARG A 213 -30.96 -8.57 10.94
C ARG A 213 -32.43 -8.28 10.65
N VAL A 214 -33.22 -8.14 11.70
CA VAL A 214 -34.57 -7.56 11.59
C VAL A 214 -34.40 -6.04 11.42
N PRO A 215 -34.79 -5.45 10.28
CA PRO A 215 -34.66 -4.02 10.05
C PRO A 215 -35.44 -3.20 11.08
N LYS A 216 -34.96 -2.00 11.39
CA LYS A 216 -35.71 -1.05 12.24
C LYS A 216 -37.04 -0.62 11.59
N THR A 217 -37.13 -0.70 10.26
CA THR A 217 -38.31 -0.33 9.48
C THR A 217 -39.32 -1.47 9.30
N GLU A 218 -39.02 -2.68 9.79
CA GLU A 218 -39.83 -3.88 9.56
C GLU A 218 -40.73 -4.18 10.78
N LYS A 219 -42.04 -4.38 10.55
CA LYS A 219 -43.01 -4.63 11.63
C LYS A 219 -43.21 -6.12 11.94
N SER A 220 -42.90 -7.01 11.00
CA SER A 220 -43.19 -8.45 11.07
C SER A 220 -42.11 -9.27 11.78
N GLY A 221 -40.98 -8.67 12.15
CA GLY A 221 -39.87 -9.40 12.78
C GLY A 221 -39.06 -10.29 11.82
N ARG A 222 -39.27 -10.14 10.50
CA ARG A 222 -38.56 -10.94 9.49
C ARG A 222 -37.10 -10.47 9.36
N ILE A 223 -36.18 -11.43 9.29
CA ILE A 223 -34.76 -11.15 9.01
C ILE A 223 -34.60 -10.79 7.54
N HIS A 224 -34.04 -9.61 7.27
CA HIS A 224 -33.68 -9.15 5.93
C HIS A 224 -32.17 -9.22 5.74
N THR A 225 -31.76 -9.33 4.47
CA THR A 225 -30.34 -9.29 4.08
C THR A 225 -30.08 -8.06 3.23
N SER A 226 -29.26 -7.16 3.76
CA SER A 226 -28.85 -5.91 3.13
C SER A 226 -27.33 -5.88 2.90
N THR A 227 -26.87 -5.00 2.03
CA THR A 227 -25.44 -4.80 1.73
C THR A 227 -25.06 -3.33 1.77
N SER A 228 -23.79 -3.08 2.09
CA SER A 228 -23.09 -1.80 1.95
C SER A 228 -21.74 -2.06 1.32
N THR A 229 -21.19 -1.08 0.61
CA THR A 229 -19.86 -1.16 0.01
C THR A 229 -18.92 -0.19 0.70
N VAL A 230 -17.67 -0.61 0.84
CA VAL A 230 -16.57 0.19 1.35
C VAL A 230 -15.51 0.24 0.26
N ALA A 231 -15.02 1.44 -0.04
CA ALA A 231 -13.89 1.65 -0.92
C ALA A 231 -12.79 2.37 -0.14
N VAL A 232 -11.58 1.83 -0.18
CA VAL A 232 -10.39 2.37 0.47
C VAL A 232 -9.38 2.71 -0.61
N LEU A 233 -9.11 4.00 -0.75
CA LEU A 233 -8.28 4.55 -1.82
C LEU A 233 -7.11 5.31 -1.20
N PRO A 234 -5.88 5.14 -1.68
CA PRO A 234 -4.78 5.99 -1.26
C PRO A 234 -5.01 7.40 -1.82
N SER A 235 -4.71 8.43 -1.04
CA SER A 235 -4.83 9.80 -1.52
C SER A 235 -3.90 10.04 -2.72
N PRO A 236 -4.39 10.70 -3.78
CA PRO A 236 -3.58 10.96 -4.96
C PRO A 236 -2.42 11.90 -4.61
N SER A 237 -1.21 11.51 -4.99
CA SER A 237 -0.06 12.41 -4.92
C SER A 237 -0.24 13.58 -5.88
N ASN A 238 0.14 14.79 -5.44
CA ASN A 238 0.12 16.00 -6.27
C ASN A 238 0.93 15.77 -7.56
N ILE A 239 0.30 16.02 -8.70
CA ILE A 239 0.95 15.92 -10.01
C ILE A 239 1.65 17.25 -10.28
N ASP A 240 2.98 17.26 -10.21
CA ASP A 240 3.79 18.37 -10.69
C ASP A 240 4.47 17.98 -12.01
N VAL A 241 4.18 18.74 -13.07
CA VAL A 241 4.70 18.47 -14.41
C VAL A 241 5.92 19.33 -14.65
N GLU A 242 7.08 18.76 -14.31
CA GLU A 242 8.37 19.36 -14.63
C GLU A 242 8.77 19.00 -16.07
N ILE A 243 8.96 20.02 -16.91
CA ILE A 243 9.36 19.87 -18.31
C ILE A 243 10.83 20.25 -18.43
N GLN A 244 11.69 19.30 -18.80
CA GLN A 244 13.10 19.57 -19.05
C GLN A 244 13.32 19.96 -20.52
N ASP A 245 14.15 20.97 -20.76
CA ASP A 245 14.42 21.47 -22.12
C ASP A 245 15.01 20.39 -23.04
N LYS A 246 15.73 19.41 -22.49
CA LYS A 246 16.32 18.29 -23.24
C LYS A 246 15.27 17.36 -23.88
N ASP A 247 14.05 17.35 -23.34
CA ASP A 247 12.96 16.48 -23.78
C ASP A 247 12.06 17.17 -24.82
N LEU A 248 12.43 18.39 -25.23
CA LEU A 248 11.67 19.22 -26.16
C LEU A 248 12.38 19.35 -27.50
N LYS A 249 11.63 19.05 -28.57
CA LYS A 249 12.01 19.45 -29.93
C LYS A 249 11.22 20.69 -30.31
N ILE A 250 11.92 21.82 -30.46
CA ILE A 250 11.32 23.11 -30.83
C ILE A 250 11.63 23.38 -32.31
N GLU A 251 10.59 23.53 -33.12
CA GLU A 251 10.67 23.85 -34.54
C GLU A 251 10.03 25.22 -34.80
N THR A 252 10.71 26.08 -35.55
CA THR A 252 10.16 27.35 -36.05
C THR A 252 9.53 27.14 -37.42
N LYS A 253 8.41 27.81 -37.66
CA LYS A 253 7.66 27.76 -38.92
C LYS A 253 7.18 29.15 -39.32
N ARG A 254 6.86 29.29 -40.60
CA ARG A 254 6.12 30.46 -41.09
C ARG A 254 4.67 30.34 -40.63
N ALA A 255 4.11 31.45 -40.14
CA ALA A 255 2.72 31.49 -39.70
C ALA A 255 1.78 31.30 -40.90
N SER A 256 0.63 30.64 -40.69
CA SER A 256 -0.39 30.46 -41.70
C SER A 256 -1.56 31.45 -41.50
N GLY A 257 -2.07 32.04 -42.58
CA GLY A 257 -3.25 32.91 -42.54
C GLY A 257 -3.17 34.15 -43.44
N ALA A 258 -4.24 34.97 -43.41
CA ALA A 258 -4.32 36.23 -44.13
C ALA A 258 -3.32 37.24 -43.54
N GLY A 259 -2.18 37.43 -44.21
CA GLY A 259 -1.12 38.31 -43.75
C GLY A 259 -0.29 38.87 -44.90
N GLY A 260 0.24 40.09 -44.70
CA GLY A 260 1.11 40.76 -45.66
C GLY A 260 2.53 40.17 -45.72
N GLN A 261 3.48 40.91 -46.28
CA GLN A 261 4.88 40.46 -46.46
C GLN A 261 5.53 39.89 -45.19
N HIS A 262 5.17 40.40 -44.02
CA HIS A 262 5.70 39.94 -42.73
C HIS A 262 5.36 38.47 -42.43
N VAL A 263 4.19 37.98 -42.83
CA VAL A 263 3.77 36.57 -42.63
C VAL A 263 4.50 35.65 -43.59
N ASN A 264 4.79 36.12 -44.81
CA ASN A 264 5.49 35.32 -45.82
C ASN A 264 7.01 35.17 -45.58
N LYS A 265 7.63 36.16 -44.91
CA LYS A 265 9.09 36.19 -44.68
C LYS A 265 9.52 35.81 -43.26
N THR A 266 8.66 35.98 -42.25
CA THR A 266 9.07 35.84 -40.84
C THR A 266 8.61 34.53 -40.22
N GLU A 267 9.55 33.77 -39.64
CA GLU A 267 9.28 32.51 -38.93
C GLU A 267 8.84 32.76 -37.49
N SER A 268 7.60 33.22 -37.33
CA SER A 268 7.02 33.57 -36.02
C SER A 268 6.26 32.43 -35.36
N ALA A 269 5.84 31.40 -36.11
CA ALA A 269 5.10 30.26 -35.55
C ALA A 269 6.04 29.24 -34.91
N ILE A 270 5.61 28.64 -33.80
CA ILE A 270 6.41 27.65 -33.07
C ILE A 270 5.61 26.36 -32.93
N ARG A 271 6.30 25.25 -33.18
CA ARG A 271 5.87 23.89 -32.86
C ARG A 271 6.80 23.32 -31.80
N ILE A 272 6.25 22.87 -30.70
CA ILE A 272 6.98 22.17 -29.64
C ILE A 272 6.49 20.73 -29.59
N THR A 273 7.41 19.77 -29.64
CA THR A 273 7.14 18.34 -29.47
C THR A 273 7.83 17.86 -28.21
N HIS A 274 7.07 17.30 -27.27
CA HIS A 274 7.62 16.60 -26.12
C HIS A 274 7.97 15.17 -26.54
N LEU A 275 9.27 14.84 -26.58
CA LEU A 275 9.78 13.57 -27.10
C LEU A 275 9.29 12.34 -26.32
N PRO A 276 9.25 12.35 -24.96
CA PRO A 276 8.80 11.18 -24.19
C PRO A 276 7.33 10.82 -24.41
N THR A 277 6.46 11.82 -24.56
CA THR A 277 5.00 11.59 -24.70
C THR A 277 4.50 11.77 -26.13
N ASN A 278 5.37 12.15 -27.07
CA ASN A 278 5.03 12.55 -28.44
C ASN A 278 3.92 13.60 -28.54
N THR A 279 3.74 14.43 -27.50
CA THR A 279 2.71 15.47 -27.48
C THR A 279 3.20 16.68 -28.25
N VAL A 280 2.47 17.06 -29.30
CA VAL A 280 2.80 18.21 -30.16
C VAL A 280 1.87 19.36 -29.86
N VAL A 281 2.44 20.56 -29.70
CA VAL A 281 1.71 21.82 -29.49
C VAL A 281 2.23 22.87 -30.46
N GLU A 282 1.32 23.64 -31.05
CA GLU A 282 1.63 24.69 -32.00
C GLU A 282 1.02 26.00 -31.55
N CYS A 283 1.76 27.10 -31.73
CA CYS A 283 1.27 28.45 -31.42
C CYS A 283 1.75 29.46 -32.47
N GLN A 284 0.81 30.27 -32.96
CA GLN A 284 1.05 31.32 -33.96
C GLN A 284 0.20 32.59 -33.70
N ILE A 285 -0.14 32.86 -32.44
CA ILE A 285 -1.10 33.92 -32.06
C ILE A 285 -0.48 35.32 -32.20
N ASP A 286 0.75 35.50 -31.71
CA ASP A 286 1.44 36.80 -31.72
C ASP A 286 2.43 36.87 -32.89
N ARG A 287 2.83 38.09 -33.27
CA ARG A 287 3.88 38.32 -34.28
C ARG A 287 5.27 37.99 -33.72
N SER A 288 5.43 37.97 -32.41
CA SER A 288 6.68 37.66 -31.71
C SER A 288 6.86 36.16 -31.46
N GLN A 289 7.97 35.61 -31.95
CA GLN A 289 8.40 34.23 -31.70
C GLN A 289 8.51 33.93 -30.18
N ILE A 290 9.11 34.82 -29.39
CA ILE A 290 9.33 34.60 -27.95
C ILE A 290 7.99 34.45 -27.22
N LYS A 291 7.01 35.29 -27.55
CA LYS A 291 5.66 35.21 -26.97
C LYS A 291 4.99 33.90 -27.36
N ASN A 292 5.03 33.53 -28.64
CA ASN A 292 4.50 32.25 -29.11
C ASN A 292 5.18 31.05 -28.43
N ARG A 293 6.48 31.13 -28.12
CA ARG A 293 7.21 30.09 -27.39
C ARG A 293 6.68 29.93 -25.98
N SER A 294 6.48 31.05 -25.28
CA SER A 294 5.95 31.05 -23.91
C SER A 294 4.54 30.49 -23.85
N ILE A 295 3.69 30.83 -24.83
CA ILE A 295 2.32 30.34 -24.92
C ILE A 295 2.31 28.84 -25.27
N ALA A 296 3.10 28.42 -26.27
CA ALA A 296 3.23 27.01 -26.62
C ALA A 296 3.73 26.16 -25.44
N MET A 297 4.68 26.67 -24.64
CA MET A 297 5.17 25.97 -23.45
C MET A 297 4.08 25.88 -22.36
N LYS A 298 3.32 26.95 -22.12
CA LYS A 298 2.18 26.93 -21.18
C LYS A 298 1.11 25.92 -21.61
N THR A 299 0.76 25.91 -22.90
CA THR A 299 -0.20 24.96 -23.46
C THR A 299 0.31 23.53 -23.40
N LEU A 300 1.61 23.31 -23.64
CA LEU A 300 2.23 21.99 -23.49
C LEU A 300 2.14 21.49 -22.06
N ARG A 301 2.49 22.32 -21.07
CA ARG A 301 2.36 21.98 -19.64
C ARG A 301 0.91 21.64 -19.28
N ALA A 302 -0.05 22.45 -19.74
CA ALA A 302 -1.47 22.18 -19.50
C ALA A 302 -1.92 20.83 -20.08
N ARG A 303 -1.51 20.50 -21.32
CA ARG A 303 -1.84 19.21 -21.95
C ARG A 303 -1.21 18.01 -21.24
N LEU A 304 0.05 18.14 -20.82
CA LEU A 304 0.73 17.08 -20.08
C LEU A 304 0.09 16.86 -18.71
N PHE A 305 -0.24 17.95 -18.00
CA PHE A 305 -0.95 17.89 -16.72
C PHE A 305 -2.33 17.24 -16.85
N GLU A 306 -3.12 17.62 -17.85
CA GLU A 306 -4.43 17.03 -18.11
C GLU A 306 -4.31 15.53 -18.41
N ARG A 307 -3.32 15.13 -19.22
CA ARG A 307 -3.07 13.72 -19.55
C ARG A 307 -2.73 12.90 -18.30
N GLU A 308 -1.83 13.39 -17.46
CA GLU A 308 -1.44 12.70 -16.22
C GLU A 308 -2.58 12.63 -15.21
N THR A 309 -3.29 13.74 -15.03
CA THR A 309 -4.48 13.81 -14.16
C THR A 309 -5.56 12.84 -14.63
N SER A 310 -5.82 12.80 -15.94
CA SER A 310 -6.78 11.86 -16.54
C SER A 310 -6.37 10.40 -16.32
N ALA A 311 -5.08 10.09 -16.49
CA ALA A 311 -4.55 8.75 -16.25
C ALA A 311 -4.67 8.33 -14.78
N GLN A 312 -4.31 9.22 -13.84
CA GLN A 312 -4.45 8.98 -12.40
C GLN A 312 -5.92 8.77 -12.02
N ASN A 313 -6.82 9.65 -12.48
CA ASN A 313 -8.25 9.52 -12.24
C ASN A 313 -8.85 8.25 -12.83
N ALA A 314 -8.39 7.81 -14.00
CA ALA A 314 -8.81 6.56 -14.61
C ALA A 314 -8.41 5.35 -13.74
N SER A 315 -7.19 5.34 -13.21
CA SER A 315 -6.71 4.28 -12.30
C SER A 315 -7.49 4.26 -10.98
N ILE A 316 -7.72 5.42 -10.37
CA ILE A 316 -8.53 5.52 -9.14
C ILE A 316 -9.96 5.03 -9.41
N ARG A 317 -10.56 5.42 -10.54
CA ARG A 317 -11.90 4.99 -10.93
C ARG A 317 -11.98 3.49 -11.16
N SER A 318 -10.99 2.88 -11.81
CA SER A 318 -10.96 1.42 -12.00
C SER A 318 -10.81 0.70 -10.67
N ASN A 319 -9.92 1.15 -9.79
CA ASN A 319 -9.70 0.55 -8.46
C ASN A 319 -10.96 0.64 -7.60
N ARG A 320 -11.61 1.82 -7.55
CA ARG A 320 -12.89 2.00 -6.86
C ARG A 320 -13.95 1.04 -7.40
N LYS A 321 -14.05 0.90 -8.73
CA LYS A 321 -15.02 0.00 -9.36
C LYS A 321 -14.77 -1.47 -9.00
N LEU A 322 -13.51 -1.89 -8.90
CA LEU A 322 -13.14 -3.25 -8.49
C LEU A 322 -13.54 -3.54 -7.04
N GLN A 323 -13.33 -2.60 -6.12
CA GLN A 323 -13.68 -2.77 -4.71
C GLN A 323 -15.19 -2.74 -4.47
N VAL A 324 -15.92 -1.85 -5.14
CA VAL A 324 -17.38 -1.73 -5.00
C VAL A 324 -18.11 -2.89 -5.69
N GLY A 325 -17.58 -3.39 -6.81
CA GLY A 325 -18.18 -4.47 -7.57
C GLY A 325 -19.61 -4.14 -8.04
N SER A 326 -20.50 -5.12 -7.94
CA SER A 326 -21.95 -4.95 -8.21
C SER A 326 -22.74 -4.50 -6.97
N ALA A 327 -22.10 -4.35 -5.81
CA ALA A 327 -22.75 -4.23 -4.50
C ALA A 327 -23.70 -5.39 -4.16
N GLY A 328 -23.62 -6.50 -4.91
CA GLY A 328 -24.50 -7.65 -4.81
C GLY A 328 -24.21 -8.54 -3.61
N ARG A 329 -25.20 -9.35 -3.21
CA ARG A 329 -25.11 -10.24 -2.03
C ARG A 329 -24.05 -11.34 -2.14
N SER A 330 -23.62 -11.67 -3.37
CA SER A 330 -22.67 -12.76 -3.65
C SER A 330 -21.21 -12.34 -3.46
N GLU A 331 -20.88 -11.07 -3.67
CA GLU A 331 -19.51 -10.52 -3.65
C GLU A 331 -19.06 -10.09 -2.24
N LYS A 332 -19.69 -10.65 -1.20
CA LYS A 332 -19.46 -10.28 0.19
C LYS A 332 -18.05 -10.67 0.66
N ILE A 333 -17.34 -9.72 1.27
CA ILE A 333 -16.10 -9.98 2.01
C ILE A 333 -16.41 -10.31 3.48
N ARG A 334 -17.44 -9.68 4.06
CA ARG A 334 -17.87 -9.91 5.45
C ARG A 334 -19.37 -10.05 5.58
N THR A 335 -19.81 -10.85 6.55
CA THR A 335 -21.23 -10.94 6.95
C THR A 335 -21.39 -10.62 8.43
N TYR A 336 -22.25 -9.65 8.72
CA TYR A 336 -22.68 -9.20 10.04
C TYR A 336 -24.02 -9.87 10.35
N ASN A 337 -24.00 -10.91 11.18
CA ASN A 337 -25.17 -11.71 11.52
C ASN A 337 -25.62 -11.37 12.95
N TYR A 338 -26.65 -10.53 13.06
CA TYR A 338 -27.18 -10.06 14.34
C TYR A 338 -27.88 -11.17 15.16
N PRO A 339 -28.72 -12.04 14.57
CA PRO A 339 -29.33 -13.16 15.32
C PRO A 339 -28.33 -14.08 16.03
N GLN A 340 -27.10 -14.18 15.52
CA GLN A 340 -26.04 -15.02 16.08
C GLN A 340 -24.92 -14.20 16.75
N ASP A 341 -25.09 -12.88 16.87
CA ASP A 341 -24.12 -11.93 17.40
C ASP A 341 -22.69 -12.13 16.85
N ARG A 342 -22.59 -12.41 15.55
CA ARG A 342 -21.35 -12.85 14.91
C ARG A 342 -21.07 -12.11 13.61
N VAL A 343 -19.82 -11.72 13.43
CA VAL A 343 -19.27 -11.26 12.15
C VAL A 343 -18.31 -12.30 11.62
N THR A 344 -18.43 -12.66 10.34
CA THR A 344 -17.54 -13.59 9.65
C THR A 344 -16.92 -12.92 8.44
N ASP A 345 -15.58 -12.93 8.37
CA ASP A 345 -14.82 -12.60 7.16
C ASP A 345 -14.66 -13.86 6.30
N HIS A 346 -15.17 -13.83 5.08
CA HIS A 346 -15.23 -15.01 4.20
C HIS A 346 -13.90 -15.32 3.53
N ARG A 347 -12.94 -14.37 3.52
CA ARG A 347 -11.64 -14.58 2.89
C ARG A 347 -10.78 -15.55 3.71
N ILE A 348 -10.81 -15.37 5.03
CA ILE A 348 -10.05 -16.19 5.99
C ILE A 348 -10.95 -17.12 6.83
N SER A 349 -12.26 -17.12 6.57
CA SER A 349 -13.26 -17.86 7.36
C SER A 349 -13.21 -17.58 8.87
N PHE A 350 -12.68 -16.42 9.26
CA PHE A 350 -12.51 -16.02 10.66
C PHE A 350 -13.79 -15.35 11.17
N SER A 351 -14.19 -15.68 12.40
CA SER A 351 -15.39 -15.15 13.01
C SER A 351 -15.13 -14.54 14.38
N VAL A 352 -15.80 -13.43 14.67
CA VAL A 352 -15.71 -12.70 15.95
C VAL A 352 -17.08 -12.20 16.38
N ASN A 353 -17.17 -11.73 17.64
CA ASN A 353 -18.38 -11.14 18.17
C ASN A 353 -18.72 -9.81 17.46
N LEU A 354 -20.01 -9.59 17.19
CA LEU A 354 -20.48 -8.45 16.41
C LEU A 354 -20.32 -7.10 17.12
N HIS A 355 -20.60 -7.03 18.43
CA HIS A 355 -20.42 -5.79 19.21
C HIS A 355 -18.94 -5.37 19.28
N SER A 356 -18.05 -6.35 19.38
CA SER A 356 -16.59 -6.11 19.44
C SER A 356 -16.07 -5.41 18.17
N ILE A 357 -16.56 -5.81 16.98
CA ILE A 357 -16.20 -5.14 15.71
C ILE A 357 -16.86 -3.77 15.60
N LEU A 358 -18.18 -3.68 15.82
CA LEU A 358 -18.94 -2.46 15.52
C LEU A 358 -18.53 -1.27 16.40
N ASN A 359 -17.94 -1.53 17.57
CA ASN A 359 -17.36 -0.50 18.40
C ASN A 359 -16.15 0.19 17.73
N GLY A 360 -15.49 -0.45 16.76
CA GLY A 360 -14.36 0.11 16.03
C GLY A 360 -13.09 0.22 16.86
N ALA A 361 -12.75 -0.80 17.65
CA ALA A 361 -11.55 -0.81 18.50
C ALA A 361 -10.77 -2.12 18.33
N GLU A 362 -10.36 -2.75 19.44
CA GLU A 362 -9.57 -3.99 19.48
C GLU A 362 -10.15 -5.11 18.60
N GLY A 363 -11.46 -5.32 18.60
CA GLY A 363 -12.11 -6.37 17.81
C GLY A 363 -11.95 -6.20 16.30
N LEU A 364 -11.94 -4.97 15.80
CA LEU A 364 -11.67 -4.70 14.39
C LEU A 364 -10.17 -4.82 14.08
N ASP A 365 -9.32 -4.36 15.01
CA ASP A 365 -7.87 -4.47 14.89
C ASP A 365 -7.41 -5.93 14.77
N ASP A 366 -7.96 -6.83 15.58
CA ASP A 366 -7.67 -8.27 15.52
C ASP A 366 -7.96 -8.88 14.14
N VAL A 367 -9.10 -8.50 13.55
CA VAL A 367 -9.49 -8.97 12.21
C VAL A 367 -8.53 -8.44 11.15
N VAL A 368 -8.20 -7.14 11.22
CA VAL A 368 -7.25 -6.50 10.31
C VAL A 368 -5.87 -7.16 10.39
N ASN A 369 -5.37 -7.41 11.60
CA ASN A 369 -4.08 -8.06 11.82
C ASN A 369 -4.06 -9.50 11.28
N LYS A 370 -5.14 -10.26 11.45
CA LYS A 370 -5.24 -11.62 10.86
C LYS A 370 -5.28 -11.59 9.33
N LEU A 371 -5.96 -10.62 8.74
CA LEU A 371 -5.98 -10.45 7.28
C LEU A 371 -4.61 -10.06 6.74
N LEU A 372 -3.87 -9.21 7.45
CA LEU A 372 -2.49 -8.86 7.13
C LEU A 372 -1.58 -10.10 7.16
N GLN A 373 -1.70 -10.93 8.20
CA GLN A 373 -0.94 -12.18 8.31
C GLN A 373 -1.28 -13.14 7.17
N PHE A 374 -2.56 -13.36 6.90
CA PHE A 374 -2.99 -14.23 5.81
C PHE A 374 -2.51 -13.75 4.43
N SER A 375 -2.63 -12.45 4.15
CA SER A 375 -2.15 -11.86 2.90
C SER A 375 -0.64 -12.03 2.72
N MET A 376 0.13 -11.96 3.81
CA MET A 376 1.56 -12.22 3.77
C MET A 376 1.84 -13.68 3.45
N GLU A 377 1.11 -14.61 4.08
CA GLU A 377 1.26 -16.05 3.84
C GLU A 377 0.94 -16.42 2.39
N GLU A 378 -0.12 -15.86 1.80
CA GLU A 378 -0.45 -16.06 0.39
C GLU A 378 0.65 -15.52 -0.55
N ALA A 379 1.15 -14.30 -0.29
CA ALA A 379 2.21 -13.70 -1.09
C ALA A 379 3.50 -14.56 -1.05
N LEU A 380 3.85 -15.09 0.12
CA LEU A 380 4.96 -16.03 0.26
C LEU A 380 4.72 -17.29 -0.57
N GLN A 381 3.52 -17.88 -0.50
CA GLN A 381 3.19 -19.09 -1.27
C GLN A 381 3.27 -18.88 -2.78
N GLU A 382 2.82 -17.73 -3.29
CA GLU A 382 2.93 -17.40 -4.73
C GLU A 382 4.39 -17.27 -5.18
N ILE A 383 5.27 -16.69 -4.34
CA ILE A 383 6.71 -16.59 -4.64
C ILE A 383 7.37 -17.98 -4.69
N PHE A 384 6.78 -18.95 -3.98
CA PHE A 384 7.31 -20.29 -3.83
C PHE A 384 6.75 -21.30 -4.86
N GLN A 385 5.77 -20.91 -5.66
CA GLN A 385 5.26 -21.65 -6.83
C GLN A 385 6.00 -21.23 -8.10
#